data_AF-A0A8T2A968-F1
#
_entry.id   AF-A0A8T2A968-F1
#
_cell.length_a   1.000
_cell.length_b   1.000
_cell.length_c   1.000
_cell.angle_alpha   90.00
_cell.angle_beta   90.00
_cell.angle_gamma   90.00
#
_symmetry.space_group_name_H-M   'P 1'
#
loop_
_entity.id
_entity.type
_entity.pdbx_description
1 polymer ?
#
loop_
_entity_poly.entity_id
_entity_poly.type
_entity_poly.pdbx_seq_one_letter_code
_entity_poly.pdbx_strand_id
1 'polypeptide(L)'
;MAARKRASSMSISNKPDPVEPNSAPSEQKMTRKTVSASAEEFRLAPPKLGVIFVISTLLCSIYLYLLCFHYKVDNELKRSILINAGLSLVGFFVTLKMIPVAARYVLRRNMFGFDINKRGTPQGEVKVPESLGIVVGIVFLIVAIIFQYFNFTEDSNWLVEYNAALASICFMILLGFVDDVLDVPWRVKLVLPSFATLPLLMAYAGHTTIVIPKPLVAYIGLEVLDLGRIYKLYMGLLAVFCTNSINIHAGLNGLEIGQTVVIAAAILIHNVMQIGASVDPEYHQAHAFSIFLTQPLMATSLAMLAYNW
;
A
#
# COMPACT_ATOMS: atom_id res chain seq x y z
N MET A 1 -22.23 4.90 60.41
CA MET A 1 -21.87 3.89 61.43
C MET A 1 -20.35 3.88 61.63
N ALA A 2 -19.83 3.11 62.60
CA ALA A 2 -18.42 3.03 63.07
C ALA A 2 -17.31 3.34 62.01
N ALA A 3 -16.23 4.08 62.26
CA ALA A 3 -15.51 4.55 63.46
C ALA A 3 -14.71 3.52 64.29
N ARG A 4 -13.36 3.58 64.19
CA ARG A 4 -12.42 3.25 65.30
C ARG A 4 -11.05 3.96 65.13
N LYS A 5 -10.20 3.90 66.16
CA LYS A 5 -9.04 4.79 66.40
C LYS A 5 -7.82 4.03 66.98
N ARG A 6 -6.62 4.56 66.72
CA ARG A 6 -5.37 4.54 67.54
C ARG A 6 -4.78 3.20 68.07
N ALA A 7 -3.49 3.01 67.80
CA ALA A 7 -2.48 2.68 68.81
C ALA A 7 -1.23 3.59 68.59
N SER A 8 -0.34 3.78 69.58
CA SER A 8 0.71 4.81 69.52
C SER A 8 1.86 4.61 70.53
N SER A 9 3.06 4.19 70.06
CA SER A 9 4.33 4.08 70.83
C SER A 9 5.54 3.82 69.91
N MET A 10 6.80 4.16 70.22
CA MET A 10 7.34 5.08 71.24
C MET A 10 8.64 5.75 70.73
N SER A 11 9.05 6.88 71.30
CA SER A 11 10.25 7.64 70.91
C SER A 11 11.45 7.41 71.84
N ILE A 12 12.65 7.27 71.28
CA ILE A 12 13.90 7.63 71.98
C ILE A 12 14.75 8.50 71.03
N SER A 13 15.24 9.62 71.56
CA SER A 13 16.18 10.54 70.91
C SER A 13 17.58 10.32 71.47
N ASN A 14 18.62 10.53 70.66
CA ASN A 14 19.85 11.21 71.09
C ASN A 14 20.73 11.63 69.90
N LYS A 15 21.49 12.72 70.11
CA LYS A 15 22.43 13.43 69.22
C LYS A 15 23.23 14.42 70.09
N PRO A 16 24.33 15.04 69.61
CA PRO A 16 25.23 14.72 68.49
C PRO A 16 26.65 14.35 69.06
N ASP A 17 27.86 14.44 68.48
CA ASP A 17 28.57 15.14 67.37
C ASP A 17 30.03 14.55 67.36
N PRO A 18 31.05 15.03 66.59
CA PRO A 18 31.14 15.49 65.19
C PRO A 18 32.35 14.82 64.43
N VAL A 19 32.72 15.30 63.21
CA VAL A 19 34.04 15.10 62.51
C VAL A 19 34.30 13.64 61.97
N GLU A 20 34.88 13.35 60.79
CA GLU A 20 35.21 14.07 59.52
C GLU A 20 35.33 13.05 58.34
N PRO A 21 35.66 13.42 57.06
CA PRO A 21 35.36 12.58 55.88
C PRO A 21 36.53 11.76 55.30
N ASN A 22 36.21 10.71 54.51
CA ASN A 22 36.92 10.41 53.26
C ASN A 22 36.22 9.42 52.29
N SER A 23 36.62 9.51 51.01
CA SER A 23 36.49 8.52 49.91
C SER A 23 35.16 7.77 49.69
N ALA A 24 34.41 8.14 48.64
CA ALA A 24 33.33 7.34 48.05
C ALA A 24 33.73 6.73 46.69
N PRO A 25 33.57 5.41 46.43
CA PRO A 25 33.94 4.80 45.16
C PRO A 25 32.77 4.43 44.22
N SER A 26 32.74 5.08 43.05
CA SER A 26 32.46 4.44 41.73
C SER A 26 31.02 4.11 41.24
N GLU A 27 30.00 4.94 41.49
CA GLU A 27 28.71 4.81 40.77
C GLU A 27 28.84 4.89 39.23
N GLN A 28 29.79 5.69 38.72
CA GLN A 28 30.02 5.90 37.27
C GLN A 28 30.42 4.64 36.48
N LYS A 29 30.75 3.51 37.13
CA LYS A 29 31.08 2.25 36.44
C LYS A 29 29.87 1.38 36.11
N MET A 30 28.72 1.58 36.75
CA MET A 30 27.52 0.76 36.52
C MET A 30 26.67 1.31 35.37
N THR A 31 26.42 2.63 35.35
CA THR A 31 25.66 3.31 34.29
C THR A 31 26.29 3.22 32.89
N ARG A 32 27.62 3.02 32.79
CA ARG A 32 28.31 2.93 31.50
C ARG A 32 28.22 1.54 30.83
N LYS A 33 27.80 0.48 31.56
CA LYS A 33 27.63 -0.87 31.00
C LYS A 33 26.27 -1.11 30.34
N THR A 34 25.23 -0.37 30.74
CA THR A 34 23.86 -0.52 30.20
C THR A 34 23.66 0.10 28.82
N VAL A 35 24.59 0.96 28.37
CA VAL A 35 24.54 1.63 27.06
C VAL A 35 25.33 0.86 25.98
N SER A 36 26.13 -0.14 26.38
CA SER A 36 26.93 -0.98 25.47
C SER A 36 26.36 -2.38 25.24
N ALA A 37 25.11 -2.63 25.62
CA ALA A 37 24.38 -3.81 25.16
C ALA A 37 24.04 -3.59 23.67
N SER A 38 24.78 -4.30 22.81
CA SER A 38 24.83 -4.17 21.36
C SER A 38 23.52 -3.69 20.71
N ALA A 39 23.58 -2.54 20.06
CA ALA A 39 22.68 -2.26 18.96
C ALA A 39 22.96 -3.27 17.85
N GLU A 40 22.22 -4.38 17.83
CA GLU A 40 22.09 -5.17 16.61
C GLU A 40 21.47 -4.28 15.54
N GLU A 41 22.32 -3.80 14.64
CA GLU A 41 21.91 -2.96 13.52
C GLU A 41 20.95 -3.78 12.65
N PHE A 42 19.65 -3.48 12.75
CA PHE A 42 18.63 -4.18 12.00
C PHE A 42 18.98 -4.24 10.51
N ARG A 43 19.18 -5.46 10.02
CA ARG A 43 19.46 -5.77 8.62
C ARG A 43 18.26 -6.51 8.05
N LEU A 44 17.48 -5.79 7.25
CA LEU A 44 16.45 -6.37 6.41
C LEU A 44 17.09 -7.45 5.52
N ALA A 45 16.37 -8.54 5.27
CA ALA A 45 16.85 -9.60 4.38
C ALA A 45 17.17 -9.03 2.98
N PRO A 46 18.20 -9.55 2.29
CA PRO A 46 18.50 -9.11 0.92
C PRO A 46 17.33 -9.43 -0.01
N PRO A 47 17.00 -8.54 -0.97
CA PRO A 47 15.84 -8.72 -1.82
C PRO A 47 16.01 -9.94 -2.73
N LYS A 48 14.97 -10.75 -2.87
CA LYS A 48 14.93 -12.01 -3.65
C LYS A 48 14.82 -11.75 -5.16
N LEU A 49 15.68 -10.87 -5.70
CA LEU A 49 15.60 -10.34 -7.06
C LEU A 49 15.53 -11.43 -8.15
N GLY A 50 16.18 -12.58 -7.97
CA GLY A 50 16.09 -13.70 -8.91
C GLY A 50 14.68 -14.30 -9.02
N VAL A 51 13.95 -14.38 -7.90
CA VAL A 51 12.54 -14.82 -7.88
C VAL A 51 11.66 -13.77 -8.55
N ILE A 52 11.86 -12.49 -8.22
CA ILE A 52 11.09 -11.39 -8.80
C ILE A 52 11.33 -11.25 -10.30
N PHE A 53 12.54 -11.52 -10.78
CA PHE A 53 12.85 -11.57 -12.21
C PHE A 53 12.06 -12.67 -12.93
N VAL A 54 11.97 -13.87 -12.34
CA VAL A 54 11.16 -14.98 -12.89
C VAL A 54 9.66 -14.64 -12.88
N ILE A 55 9.13 -14.14 -11.76
CA ILE A 55 7.72 -13.73 -11.63
C ILE A 55 7.38 -12.61 -12.62
N SER A 56 8.22 -11.57 -12.70
CA SER A 56 8.02 -10.44 -13.62
C SER A 56 8.12 -10.87 -15.07
N THR A 57 9.08 -11.73 -15.44
CA THR A 57 9.20 -12.27 -16.79
C THR A 57 7.95 -13.08 -17.17
N LEU A 58 7.49 -13.97 -16.29
CA LEU A 58 6.29 -14.76 -16.51
C LEU A 58 5.06 -13.88 -16.74
N LEU A 59 4.76 -12.97 -15.81
CA LEU A 59 3.55 -12.15 -15.83
C LEU A 59 3.56 -11.08 -16.94
N CYS A 60 4.72 -10.45 -17.20
CA CYS A 60 4.83 -9.41 -18.24
C CYS A 60 4.96 -9.98 -19.66
N SER A 61 5.35 -11.26 -19.84
CA SER A 61 5.60 -11.85 -21.17
C SER A 61 4.39 -11.74 -22.11
N ILE A 62 3.20 -12.12 -21.63
CA ILE A 62 1.95 -12.09 -22.40
C ILE A 62 1.56 -10.64 -22.72
N TYR A 63 1.62 -9.75 -21.73
CA TYR A 63 1.34 -8.33 -21.89
C TYR A 63 2.22 -7.67 -22.97
N LEU A 64 3.54 -7.89 -22.89
CA LEU A 64 4.50 -7.36 -23.85
C LEU A 64 4.34 -8.00 -25.23
N TYR A 65 4.06 -9.30 -25.33
CA TYR A 65 3.77 -9.96 -26.61
C TYR A 65 2.54 -9.34 -27.30
N LEU A 66 1.45 -9.17 -26.54
CA LEU A 66 0.20 -8.62 -27.08
C LEU A 66 0.36 -7.16 -27.53
N LEU A 67 1.03 -6.32 -26.73
CA LEU A 67 1.27 -4.90 -27.01
C LEU A 67 2.26 -4.68 -28.16
N CYS A 68 3.35 -5.46 -28.20
CA CYS A 68 4.43 -5.23 -29.15
C CYS A 68 4.22 -5.91 -30.50
N PHE A 69 3.67 -7.13 -30.53
CA PHE A 69 3.69 -8.01 -31.71
C PHE A 69 2.32 -8.49 -32.19
N HIS A 70 1.33 -8.70 -31.31
CA HIS A 70 0.04 -9.25 -31.72
C HIS A 70 -0.94 -8.18 -32.22
N TYR A 71 -1.19 -7.14 -31.41
CA TYR A 71 -2.16 -6.11 -31.74
C TYR A 71 -1.53 -4.87 -32.39
N LYS A 72 -2.25 -4.30 -33.36
CA LYS A 72 -1.90 -3.03 -34.02
C LYS A 72 -2.39 -1.84 -33.18
N VAL A 73 -1.87 -1.72 -31.96
CA VAL A 73 -2.07 -0.54 -31.11
C VAL A 73 -1.46 0.67 -31.82
N ASP A 74 -2.17 1.82 -31.78
CA ASP A 74 -1.70 3.07 -32.35
C ASP A 74 -0.30 3.49 -31.84
N ASN A 75 0.48 4.15 -32.70
CA ASN A 75 1.85 4.52 -32.40
C ASN A 75 1.99 5.59 -31.30
N GLU A 76 1.05 6.53 -31.20
CA GLU A 76 1.07 7.55 -30.14
C GLU A 76 0.66 6.95 -28.80
N LEU A 77 -0.42 6.14 -28.80
CA LEU A 77 -0.87 5.43 -27.60
C LEU A 77 0.20 4.45 -27.09
N LYS A 78 0.82 3.70 -28.00
CA LYS A 78 1.94 2.78 -27.70
C LYS A 78 3.17 3.51 -27.21
N ARG A 79 3.48 4.71 -27.74
CA ARG A 79 4.54 5.59 -27.23
C ARG A 79 4.28 5.99 -25.78
N SER A 80 3.07 6.44 -25.43
CA SER A 80 2.71 6.78 -24.04
C SER A 80 2.79 5.57 -23.10
N ILE A 81 2.28 4.41 -23.51
CA ILE A 81 2.34 3.16 -22.74
C ILE A 81 3.81 2.73 -22.49
N LEU A 82 4.72 2.95 -23.43
CA LEU A 82 6.14 2.65 -23.29
C LEU A 82 6.90 3.69 -22.43
N ILE A 83 6.54 4.98 -22.52
CA ILE A 83 7.07 6.02 -21.61
C ILE A 83 6.70 5.69 -20.17
N ASN A 84 5.43 5.37 -19.90
CA ASN A 84 4.98 5.03 -18.57
C ASN A 84 5.59 3.71 -18.05
N ALA A 85 5.83 2.72 -18.92
CA ALA A 85 6.60 1.52 -18.57
C ALA A 85 8.04 1.86 -18.15
N GLY A 86 8.70 2.78 -18.85
CA GLY A 86 10.03 3.28 -18.50
C GLY A 86 10.07 3.99 -17.14
N LEU A 87 9.12 4.90 -16.90
CA LEU A 87 8.97 5.58 -15.61
C LEU A 87 8.64 4.59 -14.47
N SER A 88 7.81 3.58 -14.75
CA SER A 88 7.48 2.50 -13.82
C SER A 88 8.70 1.65 -13.44
N LEU A 89 9.57 1.35 -14.41
CA LEU A 89 10.85 0.65 -14.16
C LEU A 89 11.79 1.48 -13.27
N VAL A 90 11.86 2.80 -13.46
CA VAL A 90 12.56 3.70 -12.52
C VAL A 90 11.92 3.63 -11.13
N GLY A 91 10.58 3.62 -11.05
CA GLY A 91 9.81 3.42 -9.83
C GLY A 91 10.20 2.15 -9.07
N PHE A 92 10.28 1.00 -9.75
CA PHE A 92 10.75 -0.27 -9.17
C PHE A 92 12.12 -0.13 -8.48
N PHE A 93 13.11 0.48 -9.15
CA PHE A 93 14.44 0.68 -8.57
C PHE A 93 14.45 1.70 -7.41
N VAL A 94 13.62 2.75 -7.47
CA VAL A 94 13.45 3.70 -6.36
C VAL A 94 12.82 3.02 -5.14
N THR A 95 11.73 2.27 -5.31
CA THR A 95 11.10 1.51 -4.22
C THR A 95 12.06 0.48 -3.62
N LEU A 96 12.79 -0.28 -4.45
CA LEU A 96 13.81 -1.23 -3.98
C LEU A 96 14.87 -0.57 -3.08
N LYS A 97 15.30 0.65 -3.42
CA LYS A 97 16.29 1.42 -2.65
C LYS A 97 15.70 2.07 -1.40
N MET A 98 14.43 2.46 -1.44
CA MET A 98 13.76 3.18 -0.35
C MET A 98 13.22 2.26 0.76
N ILE A 99 12.86 1.01 0.48
CA ILE A 99 12.35 0.07 1.50
C ILE A 99 13.34 -0.12 2.68
N PRO A 100 14.65 -0.41 2.47
CA PRO A 100 15.62 -0.49 3.58
C PRO A 100 15.90 0.84 4.28
N VAL A 101 15.53 1.98 3.69
CA VAL A 101 15.58 3.28 4.35
C VAL A 101 14.37 3.41 5.28
N ALA A 102 13.15 3.26 4.74
CA ALA A 102 11.90 3.36 5.50
C ALA A 102 11.82 2.34 6.65
N ALA A 103 12.24 1.10 6.43
CA ALA A 103 12.32 0.05 7.46
C ALA A 103 13.03 0.52 8.73
N ARG A 104 14.16 1.22 8.58
CA ARG A 104 14.93 1.76 9.71
C ARG A 104 14.25 2.94 10.41
N TYR A 105 13.32 3.64 9.77
CA TYR A 105 12.51 4.69 10.41
C TYR A 105 11.29 4.13 11.12
N VAL A 106 10.56 3.16 10.53
CA VAL A 106 9.36 2.57 11.17
C VAL A 106 9.75 1.77 12.43
N LEU A 107 10.84 1.01 12.39
CA LEU A 107 11.40 0.31 13.56
C LEU A 107 11.81 1.27 14.69
N ARG A 108 12.39 2.44 14.35
CA ARG A 108 12.71 3.50 15.34
C ARG A 108 11.47 4.15 15.96
N ARG A 109 10.28 3.93 15.40
CA ARG A 109 8.98 4.36 15.95
C ARG A 109 8.21 3.23 16.65
N ASN A 110 8.82 2.04 16.79
CA ASN A 110 8.18 0.82 17.28
C ASN A 110 7.00 0.32 16.41
N MET A 111 6.94 0.68 15.13
CA MET A 111 5.98 0.13 14.18
C MET A 111 6.57 -1.15 13.57
N PHE A 112 6.31 -2.28 14.23
CA PHE A 112 6.83 -3.60 13.87
C PHE A 112 5.97 -4.73 14.41
N GLY A 113 5.91 -5.81 13.64
CA GLY A 113 5.29 -7.07 14.00
C GLY A 113 6.32 -8.18 14.28
N PHE A 114 5.80 -9.36 14.61
CA PHE A 114 6.54 -10.62 14.64
C PHE A 114 5.87 -11.60 13.66
N ASP A 115 6.66 -12.44 12.98
CA ASP A 115 6.10 -13.45 12.08
C ASP A 115 5.43 -14.58 12.88
N ILE A 116 4.10 -14.46 13.02
CA ILE A 116 3.26 -15.38 13.78
C ILE A 116 3.37 -16.84 13.29
N ASN A 117 3.68 -17.05 12.02
CA ASN A 117 3.81 -18.38 11.41
C ASN A 117 5.20 -19.01 11.68
N LYS A 118 6.16 -18.24 12.20
CA LYS A 118 7.51 -18.67 12.58
C LYS A 118 7.74 -18.69 14.10
N ARG A 119 6.68 -18.53 14.90
CA ARG A 119 6.73 -18.52 16.38
C ARG A 119 7.44 -19.75 16.93
N GLY A 120 8.38 -19.55 17.85
CA GLY A 120 9.21 -20.62 18.42
C GLY A 120 10.44 -21.00 17.56
N THR A 121 10.67 -20.31 16.44
CA THR A 121 11.95 -20.32 15.73
C THR A 121 12.69 -18.99 15.93
N PRO A 122 14.03 -18.93 15.78
CA PRO A 122 14.77 -17.67 15.86
C PRO A 122 14.32 -16.60 14.87
N GLN A 123 13.67 -16.97 13.76
CA GLN A 123 13.11 -16.01 12.80
C GLN A 123 11.81 -15.36 13.29
N GLY A 124 11.04 -16.03 14.14
CA GLY A 124 9.80 -15.49 14.71
C GLY A 124 10.04 -14.46 15.83
N GLU A 125 11.26 -14.38 16.35
CA GLU A 125 11.67 -13.40 17.37
C GLU A 125 12.28 -12.12 16.77
N VAL A 126 12.50 -12.10 15.43
CA VAL A 126 12.97 -10.91 14.71
C VAL A 126 11.81 -9.95 14.49
N LYS A 127 12.02 -8.67 14.85
CA LYS A 127 11.08 -7.58 14.56
C LYS A 127 11.00 -7.32 13.06
N VAL A 128 9.80 -7.43 12.49
CA VAL A 128 9.53 -7.15 11.06
C VAL A 128 8.96 -5.74 10.92
N PRO A 129 9.55 -4.84 10.10
CA PRO A 129 9.05 -3.48 9.89
C PRO A 129 7.66 -3.47 9.23
N GLU A 130 6.71 -2.77 9.84
CA GLU A 130 5.34 -2.63 9.32
C GLU A 130 5.16 -1.35 8.48
N SER A 131 3.96 -1.15 7.92
CA SER A 131 3.56 0.02 7.12
C SER A 131 4.41 0.34 5.88
N LEU A 132 5.29 -0.56 5.44
CA LEU A 132 6.17 -0.35 4.27
C LEU A 132 5.42 -0.12 2.95
N GLY A 133 4.12 -0.45 2.89
CA GLY A 133 3.22 -0.07 1.79
C GLY A 133 3.19 1.44 1.51
N ILE A 134 3.50 2.30 2.50
CA ILE A 134 3.62 3.75 2.28
C ILE A 134 4.72 4.09 1.26
N VAL A 135 5.80 3.30 1.18
CA VAL A 135 6.88 3.48 0.19
C VAL A 135 6.40 3.13 -1.21
N VAL A 136 5.62 2.05 -1.33
CA VAL A 136 4.99 1.61 -2.58
C VAL A 136 4.04 2.71 -3.09
N GLY A 137 3.18 3.22 -2.22
CA GLY A 137 2.22 4.29 -2.52
C GLY A 137 2.85 5.63 -2.88
N ILE A 138 3.86 6.10 -2.12
CA ILE A 138 4.53 7.38 -2.41
C ILE A 138 5.28 7.32 -3.75
N VAL A 139 6.03 6.25 -4.03
CA VAL A 139 6.76 6.12 -5.30
C VAL A 139 5.78 5.95 -6.47
N PHE A 140 4.68 5.20 -6.28
CA PHE A 140 3.58 5.12 -7.25
C PHE A 140 3.02 6.50 -7.61
N LEU A 141 2.66 7.32 -6.60
CA LEU A 141 2.10 8.66 -6.82
C LEU A 141 3.10 9.56 -7.56
N ILE A 142 4.37 9.54 -7.17
CA ILE A 142 5.41 10.34 -7.83
C ILE A 142 5.57 9.94 -9.30
N VAL A 143 5.62 8.64 -9.61
CA VAL A 143 5.71 8.15 -10.99
C VAL A 143 4.47 8.55 -11.81
N ALA A 144 3.27 8.37 -11.27
CA ALA A 144 2.02 8.71 -11.94
C ALA A 144 1.88 10.24 -12.18
N ILE A 145 2.28 11.08 -11.23
CA ILE A 145 2.30 12.54 -11.38
C ILE A 145 3.32 12.96 -12.45
N ILE A 146 4.53 12.38 -12.44
CA ILE A 146 5.55 12.65 -13.47
C ILE A 146 5.05 12.23 -14.86
N PHE A 147 4.30 11.12 -14.97
CA PHE A 147 3.74 10.68 -16.25
C PHE A 147 2.75 11.68 -16.86
N GLN A 148 2.01 12.46 -16.05
CA GLN A 148 1.04 13.45 -16.57
C GLN A 148 1.69 14.40 -17.60
N TYR A 149 2.90 14.88 -17.29
CA TYR A 149 3.67 15.80 -18.15
C TYR A 149 3.97 15.24 -19.55
N PHE A 150 4.00 13.91 -19.71
CA PHE A 150 4.30 13.24 -20.98
C PHE A 150 3.06 12.85 -21.80
N ASN A 151 1.85 12.95 -21.23
CA ASN A 151 0.64 12.36 -21.82
C ASN A 151 -0.61 13.23 -21.79
N PHE A 152 -0.72 14.21 -20.88
CA PHE A 152 -1.90 15.06 -20.75
C PHE A 152 -1.58 16.52 -21.02
N THR A 153 -2.44 17.17 -21.80
CA THR A 153 -2.52 18.63 -21.94
C THR A 153 -3.37 19.22 -20.81
N GLU A 154 -3.15 20.49 -20.49
CA GLU A 154 -3.81 21.19 -19.38
C GLU A 154 -5.35 21.22 -19.53
N ASP A 155 -5.86 21.37 -20.76
CA ASP A 155 -7.29 21.40 -21.08
C ASP A 155 -7.97 20.01 -21.18
N SER A 156 -7.28 18.91 -20.83
CA SER A 156 -7.79 17.55 -21.05
C SER A 156 -8.79 17.10 -19.98
N ASN A 157 -10.00 16.69 -20.37
CA ASN A 157 -10.97 16.06 -19.46
C ASN A 157 -10.39 14.81 -18.76
N TRP A 158 -9.54 14.04 -19.45
CA TRP A 158 -8.85 12.88 -18.86
C TRP A 158 -7.89 13.27 -17.73
N LEU A 159 -7.34 14.49 -17.74
CA LEU A 159 -6.50 15.01 -16.65
C LEU A 159 -7.31 15.25 -15.37
N VAL A 160 -8.59 15.61 -15.48
CA VAL A 160 -9.50 15.76 -14.35
C VAL A 160 -9.79 14.41 -13.72
N GLU A 161 -10.14 13.40 -14.52
CA GLU A 161 -10.37 12.03 -14.02
C GLU A 161 -9.08 11.40 -13.45
N TYR A 162 -7.93 11.65 -14.06
CA TYR A 162 -6.64 11.12 -13.60
C TYR A 162 -6.24 11.74 -12.25
N ASN A 163 -6.38 13.05 -12.09
CA ASN A 163 -6.12 13.71 -10.81
C ASN A 163 -7.14 13.34 -9.74
N ALA A 164 -8.40 13.08 -10.09
CA ALA A 164 -9.39 12.54 -9.16
C ALA A 164 -9.04 11.11 -8.69
N ALA A 165 -8.62 10.24 -9.61
CA ALA A 165 -8.12 8.90 -9.27
C ALA A 165 -6.88 8.96 -8.36
N LEU A 166 -5.90 9.82 -8.67
CA LEU A 166 -4.71 10.00 -7.83
C LEU A 166 -5.02 10.62 -6.47
N ALA A 167 -5.95 11.58 -6.39
CA ALA A 167 -6.43 12.11 -5.11
C ALA A 167 -7.08 11.01 -4.26
N SER A 168 -7.92 10.16 -4.86
CA SER A 168 -8.53 9.02 -4.17
C SER A 168 -7.50 7.98 -3.70
N ILE A 169 -6.50 7.66 -4.52
CA ILE A 169 -5.41 6.75 -4.14
C ILE A 169 -4.54 7.37 -3.04
N CYS A 170 -4.25 8.67 -3.11
CA CYS A 170 -3.49 9.40 -2.09
C CYS A 170 -4.22 9.40 -0.73
N PHE A 171 -5.53 9.67 -0.71
CA PHE A 171 -6.34 9.52 0.50
C PHE A 171 -6.36 8.07 1.02
N MET A 172 -6.40 7.07 0.14
CA MET A 172 -6.37 5.67 0.57
C MET A 172 -5.02 5.28 1.20
N ILE A 173 -3.90 5.72 0.63
CA ILE A 173 -2.54 5.52 1.18
C ILE A 173 -2.42 6.21 2.55
N LEU A 174 -2.89 7.45 2.65
CA LEU A 174 -2.89 8.22 3.91
C LEU A 174 -3.74 7.52 4.98
N LEU A 175 -4.96 7.12 4.65
CA LEU A 175 -5.89 6.51 5.61
C LEU A 175 -5.49 5.09 6.01
N GLY A 176 -4.85 4.32 5.11
CA GLY A 176 -4.21 3.05 5.46
C GLY A 176 -3.05 3.24 6.43
N PHE A 177 -2.16 4.21 6.17
CA PHE A 177 -1.07 4.53 7.11
C PHE A 177 -1.58 5.07 8.46
N VAL A 178 -2.67 5.84 8.47
CA VAL A 178 -3.32 6.30 9.71
C VAL A 178 -3.98 5.16 10.46
N ASP A 179 -4.50 4.14 9.77
CA ASP A 179 -5.01 2.91 10.40
C ASP A 179 -3.88 2.12 11.08
N ASP A 180 -2.78 1.84 10.37
CA ASP A 180 -1.59 1.17 10.91
C ASP A 180 -0.99 1.89 12.15
N VAL A 181 -1.10 3.22 12.21
CA VAL A 181 -0.51 4.05 13.28
C VAL A 181 -1.44 4.23 14.49
N LEU A 182 -2.76 4.06 14.33
CA LEU A 182 -3.76 4.37 15.36
C LEU A 182 -4.68 3.19 15.73
N ASP A 183 -4.52 2.01 15.12
CA ASP A 183 -5.36 0.81 15.33
C ASP A 183 -6.87 1.12 15.27
N VAL A 184 -7.34 1.76 14.18
CA VAL A 184 -8.70 2.34 14.20
C VAL A 184 -9.79 1.26 14.24
N PRO A 185 -10.91 1.48 14.97
CA PRO A 185 -11.94 0.45 15.12
C PRO A 185 -12.51 -0.02 13.76
N TRP A 186 -12.82 -1.31 13.63
CA TRP A 186 -13.30 -1.92 12.37
C TRP A 186 -14.47 -1.17 11.70
N ARG A 187 -15.36 -0.54 12.49
CA ARG A 187 -16.46 0.29 11.99
C ARG A 187 -15.97 1.50 11.19
N VAL A 188 -14.83 2.06 11.58
CA VAL A 188 -14.14 3.17 10.92
C VAL A 188 -13.40 2.64 9.67
N LYS A 189 -12.77 1.47 9.72
CA LYS A 189 -12.12 0.82 8.56
C LYS A 189 -13.07 0.58 7.38
N LEU A 190 -14.36 0.38 7.62
CA LEU A 190 -15.41 0.30 6.58
C LEU A 190 -15.84 1.66 6.01
N VAL A 191 -15.65 2.75 6.76
CA VAL A 191 -16.12 4.10 6.41
C VAL A 191 -15.02 4.95 5.75
N LEU A 192 -13.76 4.78 6.14
CA LEU A 192 -12.64 5.53 5.57
C LEU A 192 -12.49 5.38 4.03
N PRO A 193 -12.62 4.18 3.42
CA PRO A 193 -12.54 4.05 1.97
C PRO A 193 -13.69 4.78 1.23
N SER A 194 -14.86 4.91 1.86
CA SER A 194 -16.01 5.67 1.33
C SER A 194 -15.71 7.18 1.23
N PHE A 195 -14.90 7.73 2.15
CA PHE A 195 -14.44 9.12 2.05
C PHE A 195 -13.29 9.27 1.04
N ALA A 196 -12.34 8.35 1.03
CA ALA A 196 -11.23 8.37 0.06
C ALA A 196 -11.71 8.32 -1.40
N THR A 197 -12.86 7.71 -1.68
CA THR A 197 -13.39 7.52 -3.05
C THR A 197 -14.25 8.68 -3.55
N LEU A 198 -14.55 9.69 -2.73
CA LEU A 198 -15.36 10.84 -3.14
C LEU A 198 -14.79 11.61 -4.35
N PRO A 199 -13.48 11.90 -4.48
CA PRO A 199 -12.93 12.52 -5.68
C PRO A 199 -13.29 11.77 -6.97
N LEU A 200 -13.08 10.45 -7.00
CA LEU A 200 -13.44 9.60 -8.14
C LEU A 200 -14.95 9.62 -8.43
N LEU A 201 -15.80 9.50 -7.40
CA LEU A 201 -17.27 9.54 -7.57
C LEU A 201 -17.77 10.89 -8.12
N MET A 202 -17.11 11.99 -7.77
CA MET A 202 -17.44 13.35 -8.23
C MET A 202 -16.95 13.60 -9.66
N ALA A 203 -15.76 13.12 -10.02
CA ALA A 203 -15.20 13.27 -11.36
C ALA A 203 -15.81 12.31 -12.41
N TYR A 204 -16.35 11.15 -12.00
CA TYR A 204 -16.91 10.17 -12.92
C TYR A 204 -18.00 10.75 -13.84
N ALA A 205 -17.66 10.91 -15.12
CA ALA A 205 -18.52 11.41 -16.18
C ALA A 205 -19.17 10.28 -17.02
N GLY A 206 -18.72 9.03 -16.86
CA GLY A 206 -19.20 7.88 -17.62
C GLY A 206 -20.66 7.48 -17.34
N HIS A 207 -21.18 6.55 -18.15
CA HIS A 207 -22.56 6.05 -18.04
C HIS A 207 -22.85 5.38 -16.69
N THR A 208 -24.08 5.52 -16.20
CA THR A 208 -24.61 4.83 -15.00
C THR A 208 -25.37 3.54 -15.35
N THR A 209 -25.26 3.09 -16.59
CA THR A 209 -26.03 2.01 -17.20
C THR A 209 -25.23 0.70 -17.19
N ILE A 210 -25.86 -0.40 -16.78
CA ILE A 210 -25.25 -1.74 -16.78
C ILE A 210 -25.88 -2.64 -17.84
N VAL A 211 -25.07 -3.58 -18.36
CA VAL A 211 -25.55 -4.72 -19.14
C VAL A 211 -25.87 -5.85 -18.18
N ILE A 212 -27.07 -6.44 -18.29
CA ILE A 212 -27.51 -7.54 -17.43
C ILE A 212 -26.84 -8.85 -17.91
N PRO A 213 -26.25 -9.66 -17.00
CA PRO A 213 -25.63 -10.93 -17.38
C PRO A 213 -26.64 -11.84 -18.09
N LYS A 214 -26.25 -12.45 -19.21
CA LYS A 214 -27.15 -13.24 -20.08
C LYS A 214 -28.08 -14.24 -19.36
N PRO A 215 -27.66 -14.98 -18.32
CA PRO A 215 -28.56 -15.86 -17.57
C PRO A 215 -29.70 -15.15 -16.83
N LEU A 216 -29.52 -13.87 -16.45
CA LEU A 216 -30.51 -13.07 -15.73
C LEU A 216 -31.50 -12.35 -16.68
N VAL A 217 -31.10 -12.08 -17.93
CA VAL A 217 -31.95 -11.39 -18.93
C VAL A 217 -33.30 -12.10 -19.09
N ALA A 218 -33.30 -13.44 -19.12
CA ALA A 218 -34.51 -14.25 -19.25
C ALA A 218 -35.50 -14.13 -18.07
N TYR A 219 -35.04 -13.67 -16.90
CA TYR A 219 -35.88 -13.46 -15.70
C TYR A 219 -36.29 -11.99 -15.52
N ILE A 220 -35.48 -11.04 -15.99
CA ILE A 220 -35.70 -9.60 -15.80
C ILE A 220 -36.43 -8.97 -17.00
N GLY A 221 -36.31 -9.55 -18.20
CA GLY A 221 -36.89 -9.00 -19.43
C GLY A 221 -36.17 -7.77 -19.98
N LEU A 222 -34.99 -7.44 -19.44
CA LEU A 222 -34.14 -6.32 -19.86
C LEU A 222 -32.72 -6.82 -20.12
N GLU A 223 -32.10 -6.32 -21.20
CA GLU A 223 -30.67 -6.53 -21.49
C GLU A 223 -29.79 -5.43 -20.87
N VAL A 224 -30.35 -4.24 -20.70
CA VAL A 224 -29.66 -3.00 -20.31
C VAL A 224 -30.52 -2.28 -19.26
N LEU A 225 -29.89 -1.78 -18.20
CA LEU A 225 -30.57 -1.12 -17.07
C LEU A 225 -29.78 0.11 -16.61
N ASP A 226 -30.42 1.29 -16.58
CA ASP A 226 -29.84 2.46 -15.91
C ASP A 226 -30.08 2.39 -14.40
N LEU A 227 -28.99 2.55 -13.63
CA LEU A 227 -29.01 2.59 -12.17
C LEU A 227 -28.91 4.03 -11.63
N GLY A 228 -28.56 5.01 -12.47
CA GLY A 228 -28.39 6.41 -12.06
C GLY A 228 -27.55 6.57 -10.79
N ARG A 229 -28.15 7.12 -9.73
CA ARG A 229 -27.48 7.33 -8.43
C ARG A 229 -27.06 6.04 -7.73
N ILE A 230 -27.73 4.91 -7.98
CA ILE A 230 -27.37 3.60 -7.40
C ILE A 230 -26.04 3.11 -7.98
N TYR A 231 -25.70 3.48 -9.23
CA TYR A 231 -24.39 3.19 -9.82
C TYR A 231 -23.25 3.85 -9.02
N LYS A 232 -23.39 5.14 -8.67
CA LYS A 232 -22.37 5.86 -7.88
C LYS A 232 -22.24 5.30 -6.45
N LEU A 233 -23.34 4.82 -5.84
CA LEU A 233 -23.28 4.08 -4.57
C LEU A 233 -22.52 2.76 -4.74
N TYR A 234 -22.79 1.99 -5.80
CA TYR A 234 -22.06 0.77 -6.13
C TYR A 234 -20.55 1.01 -6.32
N MET A 235 -20.14 2.08 -7.01
CA MET A 235 -18.72 2.44 -7.15
C MET A 235 -18.01 2.64 -5.80
N GLY A 236 -18.65 3.36 -4.87
CA GLY A 236 -18.09 3.57 -3.52
C GLY A 236 -17.99 2.27 -2.73
N LEU A 237 -19.06 1.44 -2.77
CA LEU A 237 -19.08 0.14 -2.11
C LEU A 237 -18.07 -0.86 -2.70
N LEU A 238 -17.84 -0.81 -4.02
CA LEU A 238 -16.83 -1.63 -4.70
C LEU A 238 -15.42 -1.31 -4.19
N ALA A 239 -15.09 -0.03 -4.00
CA ALA A 239 -13.80 0.37 -3.46
C ALA A 239 -13.63 -0.02 -1.97
N VAL A 240 -14.68 0.11 -1.15
CA VAL A 240 -14.70 -0.42 0.23
C VAL A 240 -14.48 -1.94 0.24
N PHE A 241 -15.13 -2.66 -0.68
CA PHE A 241 -14.97 -4.10 -0.83
C PHE A 241 -13.54 -4.47 -1.23
N CYS A 242 -12.96 -3.83 -2.24
CA CYS A 242 -11.62 -4.16 -2.73
C CYS A 242 -10.53 -3.98 -1.67
N THR A 243 -10.53 -2.88 -0.91
CA THR A 243 -9.52 -2.66 0.15
C THR A 243 -9.68 -3.65 1.29
N ASN A 244 -10.91 -3.89 1.75
CA ASN A 244 -11.14 -4.85 2.84
C ASN A 244 -10.88 -6.30 2.39
N SER A 245 -11.13 -6.66 1.13
CA SER A 245 -10.91 -8.01 0.60
C SER A 245 -9.43 -8.42 0.60
N ILE A 246 -8.53 -7.52 0.19
CA ILE A 246 -7.08 -7.77 0.27
C ILE A 246 -6.65 -7.84 1.74
N ASN A 247 -7.13 -6.92 2.59
CA ASN A 247 -6.76 -6.87 4.00
C ASN A 247 -7.23 -8.08 4.83
N ILE A 248 -8.30 -8.78 4.43
CA ILE A 248 -8.70 -10.06 5.07
C ILE A 248 -8.06 -11.30 4.41
N HIS A 249 -7.54 -11.17 3.18
CA HIS A 249 -6.82 -12.23 2.47
C HIS A 249 -5.31 -12.10 2.69
N ALA A 250 -4.92 -12.06 3.97
CA ALA A 250 -3.61 -11.65 4.46
C ALA A 250 -3.05 -12.62 5.52
N GLY A 251 -1.84 -12.37 6.01
CA GLY A 251 -1.21 -13.10 7.11
C GLY A 251 -0.21 -14.19 6.70
N LEU A 252 0.19 -14.24 5.42
CA LEU A 252 1.27 -15.09 4.91
C LEU A 252 2.27 -14.25 4.10
N ASN A 253 3.56 -14.42 4.37
CA ASN A 253 4.64 -13.68 3.68
C ASN A 253 4.47 -13.71 2.15
N GLY A 254 4.34 -12.54 1.52
CA GLY A 254 4.18 -12.39 0.07
C GLY A 254 2.74 -12.45 -0.44
N LEU A 255 1.72 -12.73 0.39
CA LEU A 255 0.36 -12.98 -0.08
C LEU A 255 -0.39 -11.71 -0.50
N GLU A 256 -0.32 -10.65 0.31
CA GLU A 256 -1.05 -9.39 0.11
C GLU A 256 -0.50 -8.65 -1.12
N ILE A 257 0.81 -8.55 -1.23
CA ILE A 257 1.47 -7.87 -2.34
C ILE A 257 1.60 -8.77 -3.58
N GLY A 258 1.66 -10.10 -3.40
CA GLY A 258 1.67 -11.09 -4.48
C GLY A 258 0.33 -11.18 -5.22
N GLN A 259 -0.80 -11.22 -4.50
CA GLN A 259 -2.12 -11.19 -5.15
C GLN A 259 -2.34 -9.86 -5.89
N THR A 260 -1.88 -8.72 -5.35
CA THR A 260 -1.90 -7.42 -6.05
C THR A 260 -1.10 -7.46 -7.35
N VAL A 261 0.10 -8.04 -7.36
CA VAL A 261 0.93 -8.20 -8.57
C VAL A 261 0.25 -9.09 -9.63
N VAL A 262 -0.42 -10.17 -9.23
CA VAL A 262 -1.17 -11.04 -10.15
C VAL A 262 -2.40 -10.33 -10.73
N ILE A 263 -3.16 -9.61 -9.90
CA ILE A 263 -4.32 -8.82 -10.33
C ILE A 263 -3.88 -7.71 -11.30
N ALA A 264 -2.79 -7.00 -11.00
CA ALA A 264 -2.25 -5.96 -11.86
C ALA A 264 -1.81 -6.52 -13.23
N ALA A 265 -1.15 -7.69 -13.25
CA ALA A 265 -0.79 -8.37 -14.50
C ALA A 265 -2.04 -8.74 -15.34
N ALA A 266 -3.09 -9.27 -14.70
CA ALA A 266 -4.34 -9.61 -15.37
C ALA A 266 -5.05 -8.38 -15.96
N ILE A 267 -5.07 -7.26 -15.23
CA ILE A 267 -5.62 -5.98 -15.71
C ILE A 267 -4.82 -5.45 -16.91
N LEU A 268 -3.49 -5.48 -16.86
CA LEU A 268 -2.64 -5.05 -17.98
C LEU A 268 -2.86 -5.88 -19.24
N ILE A 269 -2.95 -7.21 -19.11
CA ILE A 269 -3.26 -8.12 -20.23
C ILE A 269 -4.67 -7.81 -20.78
N HIS A 270 -5.67 -7.69 -19.92
CA HIS A 270 -7.05 -7.37 -20.32
C HIS A 270 -7.14 -6.06 -21.10
N ASN A 271 -6.55 -4.98 -20.59
CA ASN A 271 -6.58 -3.67 -21.23
C ASN A 271 -5.96 -3.67 -22.64
N VAL A 272 -4.84 -4.38 -22.84
CA VAL A 272 -4.23 -4.51 -24.18
C VAL A 272 -5.09 -5.35 -25.12
N MET A 273 -5.75 -6.40 -24.63
CA MET A 273 -6.73 -7.16 -25.42
C MET A 273 -7.90 -6.29 -25.87
N GLN A 274 -8.41 -5.40 -25.00
CA GLN A 274 -9.55 -4.54 -25.31
C GLN A 274 -9.18 -3.39 -26.28
N ILE A 275 -8.02 -2.75 -26.09
CA ILE A 275 -7.47 -1.79 -27.07
C ILE A 275 -7.27 -2.48 -28.43
N GLY A 276 -6.77 -3.72 -28.42
CA GLY A 276 -6.51 -4.50 -29.63
C GLY A 276 -7.74 -5.07 -30.34
N ALA A 277 -8.88 -5.20 -29.65
CA ALA A 277 -10.12 -5.77 -30.17
C ALA A 277 -11.20 -4.72 -30.52
N SER A 278 -11.16 -3.55 -29.89
CA SER A 278 -12.10 -2.45 -30.18
C SER A 278 -11.60 -1.56 -31.32
N VAL A 279 -12.53 -0.83 -31.95
CA VAL A 279 -12.26 0.25 -32.92
C VAL A 279 -12.62 1.64 -32.38
N ASP A 280 -13.12 1.72 -31.15
CA ASP A 280 -13.54 2.97 -30.50
C ASP A 280 -12.37 3.69 -29.81
N PRO A 281 -12.01 4.92 -30.23
CA PRO A 281 -10.93 5.70 -29.62
C PRO A 281 -11.17 6.08 -28.15
N GLU A 282 -12.43 6.28 -27.72
CA GLU A 282 -12.74 6.62 -26.33
C GLU A 282 -12.52 5.40 -25.43
N TYR A 283 -12.97 4.23 -25.88
CA TYR A 283 -12.69 2.94 -25.25
C TYR A 283 -11.19 2.62 -25.19
N HIS A 284 -10.43 2.96 -26.24
CA HIS A 284 -8.97 2.84 -26.25
C HIS A 284 -8.32 3.71 -25.16
N GLN A 285 -8.76 4.96 -25.01
CA GLN A 285 -8.25 5.86 -23.97
C GLN A 285 -8.63 5.40 -22.55
N ALA A 286 -9.85 4.90 -22.34
CA ALA A 286 -10.28 4.34 -21.05
C ALA A 286 -9.39 3.15 -20.60
N HIS A 287 -9.08 2.24 -21.52
CA HIS A 287 -8.17 1.12 -21.23
C HIS A 287 -6.70 1.56 -21.10
N ALA A 288 -6.26 2.58 -21.84
CA ALA A 288 -4.92 3.16 -21.69
C ALA A 288 -4.75 3.88 -20.35
N PHE A 289 -5.75 4.65 -19.90
CA PHE A 289 -5.83 5.25 -18.56
C PHE A 289 -5.63 4.20 -17.46
N SER A 290 -6.32 3.05 -17.59
CA SER A 290 -6.15 1.92 -16.68
C SER A 290 -4.73 1.31 -16.74
N ILE A 291 -4.10 1.21 -17.92
CA ILE A 291 -2.68 0.83 -18.05
C ILE A 291 -1.75 1.85 -17.37
N PHE A 292 -2.01 3.14 -17.52
CA PHE A 292 -1.17 4.21 -16.97
C PHE A 292 -1.10 4.19 -15.45
N LEU A 293 -2.19 3.80 -14.77
CA LEU A 293 -2.20 3.54 -13.32
C LEU A 293 -1.67 2.14 -12.97
N THR A 294 -1.95 1.11 -13.77
CA THR A 294 -1.62 -0.28 -13.38
C THR A 294 -0.14 -0.63 -13.55
N GLN A 295 0.57 -0.08 -14.54
CA GLN A 295 2.02 -0.29 -14.72
C GLN A 295 2.87 0.15 -13.50
N PRO A 296 2.75 1.40 -12.98
CA PRO A 296 3.55 1.82 -11.83
C PRO A 296 3.16 1.09 -10.55
N LEU A 297 1.88 0.74 -10.39
CA LEU A 297 1.42 -0.11 -9.29
C LEU A 297 2.11 -1.48 -9.33
N MET A 298 2.08 -2.18 -10.47
CA MET A 298 2.75 -3.47 -10.61
C MET A 298 4.26 -3.37 -10.34
N ALA A 299 4.91 -2.31 -10.83
CA ALA A 299 6.34 -2.11 -10.68
C ALA A 299 6.75 -1.82 -9.23
N THR A 300 6.08 -0.92 -8.51
CA THR A 300 6.39 -0.66 -7.09
C THR A 300 5.99 -1.83 -6.19
N SER A 301 4.92 -2.58 -6.54
CA SER A 301 4.53 -3.81 -5.84
C SER A 301 5.55 -4.94 -6.02
N LEU A 302 6.10 -5.15 -7.22
CA LEU A 302 7.19 -6.12 -7.47
C LEU A 302 8.45 -5.81 -6.64
N ALA A 303 8.75 -4.52 -6.44
CA ALA A 303 9.87 -4.08 -5.60
C ALA A 303 9.63 -4.35 -4.10
N MET A 304 8.38 -4.31 -3.63
CA MET A 304 8.03 -4.69 -2.26
C MET A 304 7.97 -6.21 -2.06
N LEU A 305 7.40 -6.94 -3.03
CA LEU A 305 7.43 -8.40 -3.09
C LEU A 305 8.86 -8.95 -2.96
N ALA A 306 9.86 -8.24 -3.51
CA ALA A 306 11.28 -8.59 -3.38
C ALA A 306 11.79 -8.73 -1.94
N TYR A 307 11.22 -8.00 -0.98
CA TYR A 307 11.59 -8.04 0.44
C TYR A 307 10.59 -8.80 1.32
N ASN A 308 9.40 -9.12 0.79
CA ASN A 308 8.28 -9.70 1.52
C ASN A 308 8.03 -11.20 1.19
N TRP A 309 8.57 -11.69 0.07
CA TRP A 309 8.65 -13.11 -0.30
C TRP A 309 9.72 -13.87 0.49
#